data_AF-A0A9W3D8A2-F1
#
_entry.id   AF-A0A9W3D8A2-F1
#
_cell.length_a   1.000
_cell.length_b   1.000
_cell.length_c   1.000
_cell.angle_alpha   90.00
_cell.angle_beta   90.00
_cell.angle_gamma   90.00
#
_symmetry.space_group_name_H-M   'P 1'
#
loop_
_entity.id
_entity.type
_entity.pdbx_description
1 polymer ?
#
loop_
_entity_poly.entity_id
_entity_poly.type
_entity_poly.pdbx_seq_one_letter_code
_entity_poly.pdbx_strand_id
1 'polypeptide(L)' 'MKISCSSVLFVLMVVFIISSGKQKKIVGEAKDCFETWTCEGGKKCRDKCAAQYKGIGRCDEITAPIVPPQCNCYYPC' A
#
# COMPACT_ATOMS: atom_id res chain seq x y z
N MET A 1 -27.78 -35.89 32.22
CA MET A 1 -28.01 -34.94 31.11
C MET A 1 -27.47 -35.58 29.84
N LYS A 2 -28.34 -36.14 28.99
CA LYS A 2 -27.93 -36.77 27.72
C LYS A 2 -27.62 -35.65 26.73
N ILE A 3 -26.36 -35.26 26.63
CA ILE A 3 -25.92 -34.30 25.62
C ILE A 3 -26.00 -35.05 24.29
N SER A 4 -27.06 -34.79 23.52
CA SER A 4 -27.23 -35.36 22.19
C SER A 4 -26.10 -34.86 21.30
N CYS A 5 -25.34 -35.78 20.70
CA CYS A 5 -24.20 -35.43 19.83
C CYS A 5 -24.59 -34.48 18.70
N SER A 6 -25.87 -34.49 18.27
CA SER A 6 -26.41 -33.52 17.31
C SER A 6 -26.32 -32.08 17.82
N SER A 7 -26.67 -31.83 19.08
CA SER A 7 -26.68 -30.48 19.67
C SER A 7 -25.28 -29.86 19.68
N VAL A 8 -24.27 -30.66 19.98
CA VAL A 8 -22.86 -30.23 20.09
C VAL A 8 -22.31 -29.88 18.71
N LEU A 9 -22.63 -30.67 17.69
CA LEU A 9 -22.20 -30.42 16.31
C LEU A 9 -22.78 -29.12 15.76
N PHE A 10 -24.05 -28.83 16.07
CA PHE A 10 -24.69 -27.55 15.69
C PHE A 10 -24.01 -26.35 16.35
N VAL A 11 -23.71 -26.44 17.65
CA VAL A 11 -23.02 -25.35 18.38
C VAL A 11 -21.61 -25.13 17.81
N LEU A 12 -20.87 -26.21 17.51
CA LEU A 12 -19.55 -26.10 16.88
C LEU A 12 -19.63 -25.43 15.51
N MET A 13 -20.58 -25.82 14.65
CA MET A 13 -20.76 -25.18 13.34
C MET A 13 -21.06 -23.69 13.44
N VAL A 14 -21.94 -23.28 14.37
CA VAL A 14 -22.25 -21.85 14.57
C VAL A 14 -21.02 -21.06 15.03
N VAL A 15 -20.22 -21.62 15.95
CA VAL A 15 -18.96 -21.00 16.40
C VAL A 15 -17.95 -20.87 15.25
N PHE A 16 -17.83 -21.88 14.40
CA PHE A 16 -16.95 -21.84 13.22
C PHE A 16 -17.37 -20.78 12.20
N ILE A 17 -18.67 -20.62 11.93
CA ILE A 17 -19.17 -19.60 10.99
C ILE A 17 -18.91 -18.19 11.52
N ILE A 18 -19.16 -17.93 12.80
CA ILE A 18 -18.94 -16.61 13.42
C ILE A 18 -17.44 -16.27 13.48
N SER A 19 -16.57 -17.24 13.78
CA SER A 19 -15.12 -17.02 13.81
C SER A 19 -14.51 -16.80 12.41
N SER A 20 -15.15 -17.32 11.37
CA SER A 20 -14.71 -17.15 9.97
C SER A 20 -15.13 -15.80 9.39
N GLY A 21 -16.07 -15.11 10.04
CA GLY A 21 -16.54 -13.76 9.71
C GLY A 21 -15.58 -12.64 10.07
N LYS A 22 -14.27 -12.91 10.25
CA LYS A 22 -13.25 -11.87 10.25
C LYS A 22 -13.20 -11.28 8.85
N GLN A 23 -14.03 -10.27 8.62
CA GLN A 23 -13.93 -9.37 7.48
C GLN A 23 -12.47 -8.95 7.40
N LYS A 24 -11.76 -9.51 6.41
CA LYS A 24 -10.48 -8.97 5.98
C LYS A 24 -10.78 -7.51 5.72
N LYS A 25 -10.25 -6.61 6.55
CA LYS A 25 -10.20 -5.20 6.21
C LYS A 25 -9.51 -5.18 4.85
N ILE A 26 -10.29 -4.94 3.80
CA ILE A 26 -9.76 -4.62 2.49
C ILE A 26 -9.15 -3.24 2.72
N VAL A 27 -7.93 -3.22 3.23
CA VAL A 27 -7.07 -2.05 3.11
C VAL A 27 -6.85 -1.98 1.61
N GLY A 28 -7.69 -1.21 0.91
CA GLY A 28 -7.39 -0.86 -0.46
C GLY A 28 -5.99 -0.26 -0.41
N GLU A 29 -5.02 -0.96 -0.97
CA GLU A 29 -3.70 -0.37 -1.17
C GLU A 29 -3.95 0.89 -1.98
N ALA A 30 -3.66 2.06 -1.38
CA ALA A 30 -3.64 3.29 -2.15
C ALA A 30 -2.66 3.03 -3.31
N LYS A 31 -3.17 3.12 -4.55
CA LYS A 31 -2.36 2.79 -5.71
C LYS A 31 -1.45 3.98 -5.96
N ASP A 32 -0.21 3.89 -5.49
CA ASP A 32 0.75 4.95 -5.79
C ASP A 32 1.22 4.81 -7.25
N CYS A 33 1.03 5.86 -8.03
CA CYS A 33 1.60 6.03 -9.36
C CYS A 33 3.04 6.57 -9.26
N PHE A 34 3.77 6.41 -10.36
CA PHE A 34 5.19 6.75 -10.45
C PHE A 34 5.51 7.53 -11.72
N GLU A 35 6.25 8.63 -11.56
CA GLU A 35 6.80 9.44 -12.65
C GLU A 35 8.27 9.75 -12.37
N THR A 36 9.09 9.86 -13.43
CA THR A 36 10.53 10.13 -13.30
C THR A 36 11.06 11.12 -14.33
N TRP A 37 12.02 11.94 -13.94
CA TRP A 37 12.68 12.92 -14.80
C TRP A 37 14.08 13.27 -14.29
N THR A 38 14.90 13.98 -15.07
CA THR A 38 16.25 14.40 -14.63
C THR A 38 16.19 15.26 -13.36
N CYS A 39 16.96 14.89 -12.34
CA CYS A 39 17.05 15.67 -11.12
C CYS A 39 17.91 16.91 -11.33
N GLU A 40 17.27 18.07 -11.22
CA GLU A 40 17.91 19.40 -11.25
C GLU A 40 18.13 19.97 -9.83
N GLY A 41 18.05 19.10 -8.80
CA GLY A 41 18.18 19.44 -7.39
C GLY A 41 16.99 18.95 -6.54
N GLY A 42 17.28 18.48 -5.32
CA GLY A 42 16.29 17.85 -4.45
C GLY A 42 15.08 18.72 -4.12
N LYS A 43 15.29 20.03 -3.91
CA LYS A 43 14.18 20.98 -3.68
C LYS A 43 13.27 21.10 -4.91
N LYS A 44 13.86 21.29 -6.11
CA LYS A 44 13.10 21.44 -7.35
C LYS A 44 12.32 20.16 -7.68
N CYS A 45 12.92 19.00 -7.48
CA CYS A 45 12.27 17.69 -7.59
C CYS A 45 11.03 17.59 -6.69
N ARG A 46 11.21 17.88 -5.39
CA ARG A 46 10.16 17.79 -4.38
C ARG A 46 9.02 18.79 -4.63
N ASP A 47 9.36 20.04 -4.93
CA ASP A 47 8.39 21.12 -5.16
C ASP A 47 7.59 20.85 -6.45
N LYS A 48 8.24 20.36 -7.53
CA LYS A 48 7.55 20.00 -8.79
C LYS A 48 6.61 18.80 -8.61
N CYS A 49 7.07 17.72 -7.97
CA CYS A 49 6.24 16.55 -7.70
C CYS A 49 5.02 16.89 -6.84
N ALA A 50 5.21 17.69 -5.79
CA ALA A 50 4.12 18.15 -4.93
C ALA A 50 3.15 19.09 -5.67
N ALA A 51 3.65 19.97 -6.55
CA ALA A 51 2.81 20.89 -7.30
C ALA A 51 1.95 20.19 -8.36
N GLN A 52 2.53 19.27 -9.13
CA GLN A 52 1.86 18.62 -10.26
C GLN A 52 0.99 17.43 -9.84
N TYR A 53 1.50 16.61 -8.92
CA TYR A 53 0.90 15.31 -8.62
C TYR A 53 0.41 15.18 -7.17
N LYS A 54 0.63 16.20 -6.32
CA LYS A 54 0.44 16.09 -4.86
C LYS A 54 1.24 14.92 -4.25
N GLY A 55 2.35 14.57 -4.90
CA GLY A 55 3.21 13.44 -4.54
C GLY A 55 4.45 13.83 -3.74
N ILE A 56 5.28 12.82 -3.50
CA ILE A 56 6.58 12.93 -2.82
C ILE A 56 7.68 12.66 -3.84
N GLY A 57 8.46 13.69 -4.13
CA GLY A 57 9.62 13.63 -5.04
C GLY A 57 10.94 13.47 -4.30
N ARG A 58 11.80 12.56 -4.74
CA ARG A 58 13.19 12.43 -4.27
C ARG A 58 14.15 12.25 -5.42
N CYS A 59 15.32 12.87 -5.32
CA CYS A 59 16.40 12.58 -6.24
C CYS A 59 17.16 11.34 -5.80
N ASP A 60 17.57 10.53 -6.77
CA ASP A 60 18.43 9.39 -6.50
C ASP A 60 19.79 9.84 -5.98
N GLU A 61 20.23 9.20 -4.89
CA GLU A 61 21.46 9.55 -4.19
C GLU A 61 22.71 8.95 -4.86
N ILE A 62 22.52 7.98 -5.76
CA ILE A 62 23.61 7.19 -6.34
C ILE A 62 23.28 6.90 -7.78
N THR A 63 24.18 7.29 -8.68
CA THR A 63 24.12 6.91 -10.09
C THR A 63 25.49 6.40 -10.47
N ALA A 64 25.54 5.26 -11.17
CA ALA A 64 26.73 4.89 -11.93
C ALA A 64 27.23 6.14 -12.68
N PRO A 65 28.55 6.36 -12.84
CA PRO A 65 29.15 7.64 -13.23
C PRO A 65 28.69 8.25 -14.56
N ILE A 66 27.85 7.56 -15.32
CA ILE A 66 27.36 7.91 -16.65
C ILE A 66 25.87 8.30 -16.63
N VAL A 67 25.13 7.96 -15.58
CA VAL A 67 23.68 8.22 -15.53
C VAL A 67 23.44 9.52 -14.76
N PRO A 68 22.76 10.52 -15.33
CA PRO A 68 22.40 11.71 -14.58
C PRO A 68 21.43 11.34 -13.45
N PRO A 69 21.53 11.97 -12.26
CA PRO A 69 20.61 11.71 -11.16
C PRO A 69 19.16 11.88 -11.62
N GLN A 70 18.28 10.95 -11.26
CA GLN A 70 16.86 11.03 -11.58
C GLN A 70 16.07 11.53 -10.37
N CYS A 71 14.96 12.19 -10.62
CA CYS A 71 13.95 12.59 -9.66
C CYS A 71 12.77 11.63 -9.78
N ASN A 72 12.53 10.89 -8.72
CA ASN A 72 11.49 9.88 -8.60
C ASN A 72 10.31 10.46 -7.83
N CYS A 73 9.15 10.55 -8.49
CA CYS A 73 7.92 11.12 -7.96
C CYS A 73 6.88 10.02 -7.75
N TYR A 74 6.52 9.78 -6.50
CA TYR A 74 5.46 8.86 -6.11
C TYR A 74 4.23 9.66 -5.70
N TYR A 75 3.06 9.34 -6.25
CA TYR A 75 1.85 10.12 -6.02
C TYR A 75 0.60 9.26 -6.03
N PRO A 76 -0.46 9.66 -5.29
CA PRO A 76 -1.69 8.90 -5.26
C PRO A 76 -2.39 8.92 -6.63
N CYS A 77 -2.82 7.74 -7.06
CA CYS A 77 -3.75 7.48 -8.15
C CYS A 77 -4.63 6.25 -7.79
#